data_AF-A0A2D6HCH4-F1
#
_entry.id   AF-A0A2D6HCH4-F1
#
_cell.length_a   1.000
_cell.length_b   1.000
_cell.length_c   1.000
_cell.angle_alpha   90.00
_cell.angle_beta   90.00
_cell.angle_gamma   90.00
#
_symmetry.space_group_name_H-M   'P 1'
#
loop_
_entity.id
_entity.type
_entity.pdbx_description
1 polymer ?
#
loop_
_entity_poly.entity_id
_entity_poly.type
_entity_poly.pdbx_seq_one_letter_code
_entity_poly.pdbx_strand_id
1 'polypeptide(L)'
;MQPLDRLLALCLFLTLAACGTSDPGQRTDAGQRALNSGGFELAFEEFSAAAAAFSPDDPRLLEARLGQCRAQAHLDPPAAKAAFLALSAATNLEYRDFNLIVTDFKAAEAYAEAIEVLGAGMKAFPENTALIALRDHMGKAAEASGDNKALDSLKGLGYVGND
;
A
#
# COMPACT_ATOMS: atom_id res chain seq x y z
N MET A 1 -1.66 63.37 6.88
CA MET A 1 -2.17 62.63 8.05
C MET A 1 -3.29 61.75 7.56
N GLN A 2 -3.06 60.44 7.63
CA GLN A 2 -3.91 59.25 7.48
C GLN A 2 -5.23 59.32 6.67
N PRO A 3 -5.57 58.26 5.90
CA PRO A 3 -5.34 56.89 6.37
C PRO A 3 -4.89 55.89 5.28
N LEU A 4 -3.76 55.18 5.40
CA LEU A 4 -3.54 53.98 6.24
C LEU A 4 -4.71 52.99 6.45
N ASP A 5 -5.95 53.32 6.10
CA ASP A 5 -7.13 52.48 6.37
C ASP A 5 -7.48 51.58 5.18
N ARG A 6 -6.98 51.89 3.97
CA ARG A 6 -7.28 51.09 2.77
C ARG A 6 -6.39 49.86 2.59
N LEU A 7 -5.23 49.78 3.25
CA LEU A 7 -4.38 48.59 3.21
C LEU A 7 -4.78 47.52 4.23
N LEU A 8 -5.53 47.89 5.28
CA LEU A 8 -5.96 46.94 6.32
C LEU A 8 -7.12 46.04 5.88
N ALA A 9 -7.89 46.46 4.86
CA ALA A 9 -9.04 45.70 4.36
C ALA A 9 -8.66 44.54 3.42
N LEU A 10 -7.44 44.52 2.87
CA LEU A 10 -7.00 43.47 1.93
C LEU A 10 -6.23 42.33 2.62
N CYS A 11 -5.79 42.52 3.87
CA CYS A 11 -5.06 41.49 4.62
C CYS A 11 -5.96 40.63 5.54
N LEU A 12 -7.22 41.01 5.76
CA LEU A 12 -8.13 40.28 6.65
C LEU A 12 -8.92 39.14 6.00
N PHE A 13 -8.78 38.90 4.69
CA PHE A 13 -9.45 37.80 3.99
C PHE A 13 -8.56 36.57 3.74
N LEU A 14 -7.29 36.60 4.17
CA LEU A 14 -6.35 35.47 4.05
C LEU A 14 -6.24 34.62 5.33
N THR A 15 -7.05 34.88 6.35
CA THR A 15 -6.93 34.25 7.68
C THR A 15 -8.10 33.34 8.07
N LEU A 16 -8.91 32.87 7.11
CA LEU A 16 -9.60 31.58 7.27
C LEU A 16 -8.77 30.55 6.51
N ALA A 17 -7.76 29.92 7.13
CA ALA A 17 -8.01 28.75 7.96
C ALA A 17 -9.15 27.87 7.39
N ALA A 18 -9.02 27.46 6.12
CA ALA A 18 -9.47 26.13 5.75
C ALA A 18 -8.47 25.10 6.31
N CYS A 19 -8.29 25.11 7.64
CA CYS A 19 -8.02 23.91 8.42
C CYS A 19 -9.30 23.09 8.39
N GLY A 20 -9.73 22.68 7.20
CA GLY A 20 -10.69 21.61 7.06
C GLY A 20 -9.91 20.36 7.41
N THR A 21 -10.15 19.80 8.59
CA THR A 21 -9.87 18.39 8.81
C THR A 21 -10.69 17.65 7.76
N SER A 22 -10.10 17.40 6.59
CA SER A 22 -10.76 16.63 5.55
C SER A 22 -11.18 15.31 6.18
N ASP A 23 -12.45 14.97 6.00
CA ASP A 23 -13.01 13.71 6.49
C ASP A 23 -12.05 12.57 6.13
N PRO A 24 -11.73 11.66 7.08
CA PRO A 24 -10.75 10.60 6.82
C PRO A 24 -11.12 9.73 5.60
N GLY A 25 -12.40 9.62 5.24
CA GLY A 25 -12.81 9.00 3.97
C GLY A 25 -12.35 9.77 2.73
N GLN A 26 -12.45 11.10 2.74
CA GLN A 26 -11.92 11.93 1.64
C GLN A 26 -10.40 11.79 1.48
N ARG A 27 -9.69 11.59 2.59
CA ARG A 27 -8.25 11.30 2.57
C ARG A 27 -7.96 9.93 1.98
N THR A 28 -8.70 8.88 2.36
CA THR A 28 -8.61 7.57 1.70
C THR A 28 -8.85 7.68 0.19
N ASP A 29 -9.86 8.43 -0.24
CA ASP A 29 -10.14 8.65 -1.67
C ASP A 29 -8.99 9.39 -2.37
N ALA A 30 -8.40 10.39 -1.72
CA ALA A 30 -7.25 11.14 -2.23
C ALA A 30 -6.01 10.24 -2.35
N GLY A 31 -5.74 9.43 -1.33
CA GLY A 31 -4.68 8.43 -1.33
C GLY A 31 -4.87 7.42 -2.45
N GLN A 32 -6.09 6.95 -2.68
CA GLN A 32 -6.39 6.00 -3.74
C GLN A 32 -6.19 6.60 -5.15
N ARG A 33 -6.57 7.88 -5.36
CA ARG A 33 -6.28 8.59 -6.61
C ARG A 33 -4.78 8.74 -6.82
N ALA A 34 -4.04 9.14 -5.80
CA ALA A 34 -2.59 9.30 -5.86
C ALA A 34 -1.88 7.97 -6.15
N LEU A 35 -2.29 6.89 -5.49
CA LEU A 35 -1.76 5.54 -5.72
C LEU A 35 -1.96 5.12 -7.18
N ASN A 36 -3.15 5.33 -7.73
CA ASN A 36 -3.47 4.99 -9.12
C ASN A 36 -2.74 5.86 -10.15
N SER A 37 -2.27 7.05 -9.78
CA SER A 37 -1.47 7.92 -10.64
C SER A 37 0.04 7.79 -10.41
N GLY A 38 0.49 6.84 -9.58
CA GLY A 38 1.91 6.65 -9.24
C GLY A 38 2.49 7.71 -8.28
N GLY A 39 1.64 8.53 -7.65
CA GLY A 39 2.04 9.50 -6.62
C GLY A 39 2.16 8.82 -5.26
N PHE A 40 3.17 7.95 -5.09
CA PHE A 40 3.28 7.06 -3.95
C PHE A 40 3.52 7.78 -2.63
N GLU A 41 4.33 8.84 -2.61
CA GLU A 41 4.56 9.67 -1.40
C GLU A 41 3.27 10.32 -0.92
N LEU A 42 2.54 10.97 -1.84
CA LEU A 42 1.25 11.58 -1.52
C LEU A 42 0.22 10.54 -1.08
N ALA A 43 0.18 9.38 -1.74
CA ALA A 43 -0.70 8.29 -1.35
C ALA A 43 -0.42 7.83 0.08
N PHE A 44 0.86 7.61 0.42
CA PHE A 44 1.28 7.22 1.76
C PHE A 44 0.89 8.26 2.81
N GLU A 45 1.11 9.55 2.54
CA GLU A 45 0.73 10.65 3.43
C GLU A 45 -0.78 10.69 3.69
N GLU A 46 -1.60 10.62 2.63
CA GLU A 46 -3.06 10.69 2.75
C GLU A 46 -3.64 9.47 3.47
N PHE A 47 -3.17 8.26 3.15
CA PHE A 47 -3.59 7.06 3.85
C PHE A 47 -3.15 7.05 5.32
N SER A 48 -1.94 7.52 5.62
CA SER A 48 -1.44 7.62 7.00
C SER A 48 -2.27 8.60 7.82
N ALA A 49 -2.60 9.76 7.24
CA ALA A 49 -3.46 10.75 7.88
C ALA A 49 -4.89 10.24 8.08
N ALA A 50 -5.45 9.51 7.10
CA ALA A 50 -6.76 8.85 7.23
C ALA A 50 -6.76 7.82 8.37
N ALA A 51 -5.77 6.92 8.37
CA ALA A 51 -5.64 5.85 9.37
C ALA A 51 -5.46 6.39 10.79
N ALA A 52 -4.78 7.52 10.95
CA ALA A 52 -4.61 8.18 12.26
C ALA A 52 -5.90 8.86 12.77
N ALA A 53 -6.84 9.17 11.88
CA ALA A 53 -8.08 9.86 12.22
C ALA A 53 -9.28 8.92 12.39
N PHE A 54 -9.25 7.71 11.83
CA PHE A 54 -10.29 6.71 12.07
C PHE A 54 -10.24 6.14 13.49
N SER A 55 -11.42 5.81 14.03
CA SER A 55 -11.52 5.02 15.25
C SER A 55 -11.05 3.57 15.00
N PRO A 56 -10.47 2.87 15.99
CA PRO A 56 -10.03 1.48 15.81
C PRO A 56 -11.11 0.48 15.35
N ASP A 57 -12.37 0.78 15.61
CA ASP A 57 -13.55 0.00 15.23
C ASP A 57 -14.22 0.47 13.92
N ASP A 58 -13.72 1.54 13.29
CA ASP A 58 -14.22 1.99 11.99
C ASP A 58 -13.80 0.99 10.90
N PRO A 59 -14.74 0.38 10.15
CA PRO A 59 -14.42 -0.60 9.12
C PRO A 59 -13.53 -0.04 7.99
N ARG A 60 -13.52 1.29 7.80
CA ARG A 60 -12.70 1.97 6.78
C ARG A 60 -11.23 2.11 7.19
N LEU A 61 -10.89 1.89 8.47
CA LEU A 61 -9.50 1.90 8.94
C LEU A 61 -8.66 0.85 8.22
N LEU A 62 -9.24 -0.33 7.93
CA LEU A 62 -8.52 -1.39 7.23
C LEU A 62 -8.11 -0.94 5.82
N GLU A 63 -9.03 -0.31 5.09
CA GLU A 63 -8.75 0.21 3.75
C GLU A 63 -7.61 1.24 3.77
N ALA A 64 -7.63 2.19 4.71
CA ALA A 64 -6.55 3.17 4.85
C ALA A 64 -5.20 2.50 5.15
N ARG A 65 -5.16 1.50 6.05
CA ARG A 65 -3.91 0.78 6.38
C ARG A 65 -3.40 -0.07 5.22
N LEU A 66 -4.30 -0.70 4.46
CA LEU A 66 -3.93 -1.41 3.24
C LEU A 66 -3.37 -0.44 2.19
N GLY A 67 -4.04 0.67 1.94
CA GLY A 67 -3.57 1.74 1.06
C GLY A 67 -2.18 2.26 1.46
N GLN A 68 -1.94 2.45 2.76
CA GLN A 68 -0.63 2.82 3.30
C GLN A 68 0.45 1.78 2.95
N CYS A 69 0.20 0.49 3.20
CA CYS A 69 1.15 -0.58 2.86
C CYS A 69 1.45 -0.61 1.36
N ARG A 70 0.43 -0.45 0.52
CA ARG A 70 0.55 -0.46 -0.95
C ARG A 70 1.40 0.70 -1.46
N ALA A 71 1.14 1.92 -0.99
CA ALA A 71 1.97 3.07 -1.32
C ALA A 71 3.41 2.86 -0.82
N GLN A 72 3.57 2.37 0.40
CA GLN A 72 4.89 2.12 1.00
C GLN A 72 5.68 1.04 0.24
N ALA A 73 5.03 0.08 -0.40
CA ALA A 73 5.71 -0.95 -1.20
C ALA A 73 6.56 -0.35 -2.34
N HIS A 74 6.23 0.85 -2.82
CA HIS A 74 7.00 1.58 -3.82
C HIS A 74 8.07 2.53 -3.23
N LEU A 75 7.97 2.87 -1.94
CA LEU A 75 8.84 3.84 -1.28
C LEU A 75 9.92 3.16 -0.42
N ASP A 76 9.50 2.17 0.35
CA ASP A 76 10.33 1.39 1.28
C ASP A 76 9.74 -0.04 1.37
N PRO A 77 10.11 -0.92 0.41
CA PRO A 77 9.55 -2.26 0.36
C PRO A 77 9.77 -3.09 1.64
N PRO A 78 10.97 -3.10 2.26
CA PRO A 78 11.18 -3.80 3.52
C PRO A 78 10.22 -3.35 4.64
N ALA A 79 10.00 -2.04 4.79
CA ALA A 79 9.08 -1.52 5.79
C ALA A 79 7.61 -1.85 5.47
N ALA A 80 7.21 -1.75 4.19
CA ALA A 80 5.88 -2.13 3.73
C ALA A 80 5.58 -3.61 4.03
N LYS A 81 6.56 -4.49 3.80
CA LYS A 81 6.43 -5.93 4.10
C LYS A 81 6.15 -6.13 5.58
N ALA A 82 6.98 -5.52 6.43
CA ALA A 82 6.84 -5.64 7.88
C ALA A 82 5.47 -5.13 8.35
N ALA A 83 5.02 -3.98 7.84
CA ALA A 83 3.72 -3.39 8.16
C ALA A 83 2.55 -4.28 7.70
N PHE A 84 2.60 -4.79 6.46
CA PHE A 84 1.54 -5.64 5.92
C PHE A 84 1.45 -6.97 6.66
N LEU A 85 2.58 -7.62 6.96
CA LEU A 85 2.59 -8.87 7.72
C LEU A 85 2.06 -8.66 9.15
N ALA A 86 2.44 -7.56 9.81
CA ALA A 86 1.88 -7.20 11.11
C ALA A 86 0.37 -6.95 11.03
N LEU A 87 -0.11 -6.26 9.99
CA LEU A 87 -1.53 -6.06 9.74
C LEU A 87 -2.25 -7.39 9.56
N SER A 88 -1.71 -8.30 8.74
CA SER A 88 -2.28 -9.63 8.46
C SER A 88 -2.37 -10.53 9.70
N ALA A 89 -1.48 -10.33 10.69
CA ALA A 89 -1.52 -11.04 11.96
C ALA A 89 -2.55 -10.45 12.94
N ALA A 90 -2.89 -9.17 12.79
CA ALA A 90 -3.78 -8.43 13.67
C ALA A 90 -5.25 -8.38 13.18
N THR A 91 -5.49 -8.66 11.89
CA THR A 91 -6.81 -8.59 11.28
C THR A 91 -7.06 -9.74 10.32
N ASN A 92 -8.33 -10.01 10.03
CA ASN A 92 -8.72 -11.00 9.03
C ASN A 92 -8.65 -10.38 7.63
N LEU A 93 -7.50 -10.53 6.97
CA LEU A 93 -7.37 -10.19 5.56
C LEU A 93 -7.95 -11.28 4.66
N GLU A 94 -8.36 -10.90 3.46
CA GLU A 94 -8.73 -11.83 2.40
C GLU A 94 -7.53 -12.17 1.51
N TYR A 95 -7.60 -13.28 0.76
CA TYR A 95 -6.57 -13.63 -0.23
C TYR A 95 -6.35 -12.51 -1.28
N ARG A 96 -7.37 -11.68 -1.54
CA ARG A 96 -7.30 -10.55 -2.47
C ARG A 96 -6.34 -9.47 -1.99
N ASP A 97 -6.26 -9.24 -0.68
CA ASP A 97 -5.35 -8.25 -0.09
C ASP A 97 -3.90 -8.67 -0.30
N PHE A 98 -3.60 -9.96 -0.11
CA PHE A 98 -2.29 -10.55 -0.41
C PHE A 98 -1.94 -10.43 -1.90
N ASN A 99 -2.88 -10.75 -2.79
CA ASN A 99 -2.65 -10.66 -4.23
C ASN A 99 -2.33 -9.21 -4.65
N LEU A 100 -3.10 -8.26 -4.10
CA LEU A 100 -2.94 -6.84 -4.41
C LEU A 100 -1.58 -6.31 -3.98
N ILE A 101 -1.19 -6.51 -2.70
CA ILE A 101 0.09 -6.01 -2.21
C ILE A 101 1.30 -6.68 -2.88
N VAL A 102 1.21 -7.99 -3.19
CA VAL A 102 2.28 -8.70 -3.92
C VAL A 102 2.43 -8.13 -5.33
N THR A 103 1.33 -7.69 -5.95
CA THR A 103 1.37 -7.02 -7.25
C THR A 103 2.06 -5.66 -7.15
N ASP A 104 1.81 -4.88 -6.10
CA ASP A 104 2.48 -3.59 -5.88
C ASP A 104 3.99 -3.79 -5.63
N PHE A 105 4.39 -4.76 -4.80
CA PHE A 105 5.82 -5.10 -4.62
C PHE A 105 6.50 -5.51 -5.94
N LYS A 106 5.81 -6.32 -6.75
CA LYS A 106 6.33 -6.70 -8.07
C LYS A 106 6.48 -5.50 -8.98
N ALA A 107 5.52 -4.57 -8.98
CA ALA A 107 5.60 -3.33 -9.75
C ALA A 107 6.71 -2.39 -9.26
N ALA A 108 7.11 -2.49 -7.99
CA ALA A 108 8.28 -1.83 -7.41
C ALA A 108 9.60 -2.61 -7.59
N GLU A 109 9.60 -3.71 -8.36
CA GLU A 109 10.74 -4.64 -8.53
C GLU A 109 11.28 -5.24 -7.22
N ALA A 110 10.49 -5.19 -6.14
CA ALA A 110 10.82 -5.71 -4.81
C ALA A 110 10.44 -7.19 -4.68
N TYR A 111 11.07 -8.04 -5.49
CA TYR A 111 10.71 -9.45 -5.61
C TYR A 111 10.92 -10.26 -4.32
N ALA A 112 11.97 -9.95 -3.55
CA ALA A 112 12.24 -10.66 -2.29
C ALA A 112 11.09 -10.47 -1.29
N GLU A 113 10.64 -9.23 -1.11
CA GLU A 113 9.53 -8.86 -0.25
C GLU A 113 8.20 -9.43 -0.78
N ALA A 114 7.99 -9.36 -2.10
CA ALA A 114 6.82 -9.94 -2.75
C ALA A 114 6.69 -11.45 -2.46
N ILE A 115 7.79 -12.20 -2.54
CA ILE A 115 7.80 -13.65 -2.30
C ILE A 115 7.50 -13.97 -0.83
N GLU A 116 8.04 -13.21 0.11
CA GLU A 116 7.75 -13.40 1.54
C GLU A 116 6.26 -13.16 1.86
N VAL A 117 5.68 -12.08 1.31
CA VAL A 117 4.25 -11.78 1.51
C VAL A 117 3.37 -12.82 0.82
N LEU A 118 3.73 -13.24 -0.40
CA LEU A 118 3.05 -14.33 -1.09
C LEU A 118 3.09 -15.62 -0.28
N GLY A 119 4.25 -15.98 0.29
CA GLY A 119 4.39 -17.16 1.14
C GLY A 119 3.48 -17.12 2.37
N ALA A 120 3.36 -15.96 3.01
CA ALA A 120 2.41 -15.75 4.10
C ALA A 120 0.96 -15.93 3.63
N GLY A 121 0.60 -15.37 2.47
CA GLY A 121 -0.72 -15.53 1.87
C GLY A 121 -1.03 -16.99 1.54
N MET A 122 -0.11 -17.71 0.91
CA MET A 122 -0.26 -19.13 0.60
C MET A 122 -0.37 -19.99 1.87
N LYS A 123 0.32 -19.64 2.95
CA LYS A 123 0.14 -20.32 4.24
C LYS A 123 -1.26 -20.09 4.82
N ALA A 124 -1.79 -18.87 4.70
CA ALA A 124 -3.14 -18.53 5.17
C ALA A 124 -4.23 -19.15 4.27
N PHE A 125 -3.95 -19.33 2.98
CA PHE A 125 -4.90 -19.80 1.97
C PHE A 125 -4.27 -20.88 1.06
N PRO A 126 -3.97 -22.08 1.58
CA PRO A 126 -3.11 -23.09 0.92
C PRO A 126 -3.62 -23.61 -0.43
N GLU A 127 -4.92 -23.61 -0.65
CA GLU A 127 -5.54 -24.12 -1.87
C GLU A 127 -6.10 -23.01 -2.77
N ASN A 128 -5.82 -21.74 -2.45
CA ASN A 128 -6.33 -20.63 -3.23
C ASN A 128 -5.65 -20.56 -4.60
N THR A 129 -6.42 -20.83 -5.64
CA THR A 129 -5.94 -20.89 -7.02
C THR A 129 -5.38 -19.55 -7.53
N ALA A 130 -5.87 -18.41 -7.01
CA ALA A 130 -5.35 -17.11 -7.40
C ALA A 130 -3.94 -16.85 -6.85
N LEU A 131 -3.66 -17.24 -5.61
CA LEU A 131 -2.32 -17.14 -5.03
C LEU A 131 -1.34 -18.15 -5.65
N ILE A 132 -1.80 -19.35 -5.98
CA ILE A 132 -1.01 -20.34 -6.73
C ILE A 132 -0.64 -19.79 -8.12
N ALA A 133 -1.60 -19.22 -8.85
CA ALA A 133 -1.34 -18.61 -10.14
C ALA A 133 -0.38 -17.41 -10.05
N LEU A 134 -0.49 -16.62 -8.97
CA LEU A 134 0.42 -15.51 -8.71
C LEU A 134 1.86 -15.98 -8.47
N ARG A 135 2.05 -17.04 -7.67
CA ARG A 135 3.34 -17.72 -7.50
C ARG A 135 3.93 -18.14 -8.83
N ASP A 136 3.13 -18.80 -9.67
CA ASP A 136 3.61 -19.31 -10.96
C ASP A 136 3.98 -18.18 -11.92
N HIS A 137 3.23 -17.07 -11.90
CA HIS A 137 3.56 -15.87 -12.65
C HIS A 137 4.87 -15.22 -12.16
N MET A 138 5.09 -15.17 -10.84
CA MET A 138 6.34 -14.66 -10.27
C MET A 138 7.53 -15.57 -10.62
N GLY A 139 7.32 -16.89 -10.61
CA GLY A 139 8.32 -17.86 -11.05
C GLY A 139 8.77 -17.62 -12.48
N LYS A 140 7.82 -17.50 -13.41
CA LYS A 140 8.12 -17.20 -14.82
C LYS A 140 8.84 -15.86 -14.99
N ALA A 141 8.50 -14.84 -14.21
CA ALA A 141 9.19 -13.56 -14.24
C ALA A 141 10.64 -13.68 -13.74
N ALA A 142 10.88 -14.44 -12.67
CA ALA A 142 12.21 -14.70 -12.13
C ALA A 142 13.07 -15.56 -13.08
N GLU A 143 12.47 -16.53 -13.79
CA GLU A 143 13.15 -17.29 -14.87
C GLU A 143 13.61 -16.35 -15.98
N ALA A 144 12.72 -15.47 -16.44
CA ALA A 144 13.01 -14.53 -17.51
C ALA A 144 14.09 -13.50 -17.13
N SER A 145 14.18 -13.11 -15.86
CA SER A 145 15.19 -12.17 -15.36
C SER A 145 16.50 -12.84 -14.93
N GLY A 146 16.53 -14.18 -14.83
CA GLY A 146 17.68 -14.92 -14.30
C GLY A 146 17.90 -14.75 -12.80
N ASP A 147 16.87 -14.36 -12.03
CA ASP A 147 16.94 -14.20 -10.57
C ASP A 147 16.86 -15.56 -9.86
N ASN A 148 18.01 -16.24 -9.79
CA ASN A 148 18.13 -17.55 -9.14
C ASN A 148 17.72 -17.54 -7.67
N LYS A 149 17.91 -16.41 -6.96
CA LYS A 149 17.55 -16.31 -5.54
C LYS A 149 16.03 -16.27 -5.36
N ALA A 150 15.34 -15.51 -6.21
CA ALA A 150 13.89 -15.50 -6.27
C ALA A 150 13.33 -16.89 -6.64
N LEU A 151 13.94 -17.54 -7.64
CA LEU A 151 13.53 -18.90 -8.06
C LEU A 151 13.65 -19.92 -6.94
N ASP A 152 14.77 -19.95 -6.21
CA ASP A 152 14.96 -20.89 -5.10
C ASP A 152 13.96 -20.64 -3.97
N SER A 153 13.64 -19.37 -3.69
CA SER A 153 12.60 -19.01 -2.71
C SER A 153 11.21 -19.48 -3.17
N LEU A 154 10.88 -19.30 -4.46
CA LEU A 154 9.60 -19.70 -5.05
C LEU A 154 9.45 -21.23 -5.14
N LYS A 155 10.53 -21.98 -5.39
CA LYS A 155 10.53 -23.45 -5.29
C LYS A 155 10.14 -23.91 -3.89
N GLY A 156 10.60 -23.21 -2.85
CA GLY A 156 10.15 -23.42 -1.46
C GLY A 156 8.65 -23.21 -1.24
N LEU A 157 7.98 -22.46 -2.13
CA LEU A 157 6.52 -22.25 -2.16
C LEU A 157 5.80 -23.21 -3.13
N GLY A 158 6.49 -24.22 -3.65
CA GLY A 158 5.95 -25.22 -4.57
C GLY A 158 5.90 -24.79 -6.04
N TYR A 159 6.65 -23.75 -6.44
CA TYR A 159 6.86 -23.46 -7.85
C TYR A 159 7.73 -24.55 -8.48
N VAL A 160 7.27 -25.11 -9.61
CA VAL A 160 7.94 -26.24 -10.27
C VAL A 160 8.72 -25.86 -11.52
N GLY A 161 8.61 -24.62 -12.00
CA GLY A 161 9.21 -24.22 -13.28
C GLY A 161 8.45 -24.79 -14.49
N ASN A 162 8.89 -24.42 -15.69
CA ASN A 162 8.62 -25.23 -16.87
C ASN A 162 9.80 -26.19 -17.04
N ASP A 163 9.59 -27.49 -16.87
CA ASP A 163 10.53 -28.54 -17.28
C ASP A 163 10.85 -28.47 -18.79
#